data_AF-A0A3D4UVV8-F1
#
_entry.id   AF-A0A3D4UVV8-F1
#
_cell.length_a   1.000
_cell.length_b   1.000
_cell.length_c   1.000
_cell.angle_alpha   90.00
_cell.angle_beta   90.00
_cell.angle_gamma   90.00
#
_symmetry.space_group_name_H-M   'P 1'
#
loop_
_entity.id
_entity.type
_entity.pdbx_description
1 polymer ?
#
loop_
_entity_poly.entity_id
_entity_poly.type
_entity_poly.pdbx_seq_one_letter_code
_entity_poly.pdbx_strand_id
1 'polypeptide(L)'
;QEDRDGFNPVYMMADSGARGSKEQIRQLGGMRGLMAKPQKSSMQQGNEVIENPILSSFKEGLSVLEYFISTHGARKGLADTALKTADAGYLTRRLVDVSQDVIITEDDCGTLRGIKMSALKDNEDIIERLEDRIIGRFSLHDIHDPITDDLICEANQMIDEGVAKKIAETSIEEVDIRSVLTCETGRGVCAKCYGRDLARGTVVEKGEAVGVIAAQSIGEPGTQLTLRTFHVGGTASRLEADSQHKTKFDGKVEFENVRVVAYDDGEEEHNIVLSRAGELKIVNDEGQVLISYNVPYGSEMMVEEGDMVPKGAQLCKWDPYNALIFSEIDGVVEYKDIIDGVTSTDDTDAQTGHREKVITDSKDRSLVPTLVVKGAKDVIRESTLPVDTHVAIDNGETVSAGQVIAKIPRAASKSKDITAGLPRVTELFEARSPSEP
;
A
#
# COMPACT_ATOMS: atom_id res chain seq x y z
N GLN A 1 30.69 -3.00 -24.00
CA GLN A 1 31.07 -4.34 -23.48
C GLN A 1 32.22 -4.22 -22.48
N GLU A 2 33.10 -3.23 -22.60
CA GLU A 2 34.18 -2.94 -21.63
C GLU A 2 33.71 -2.32 -20.29
N ASP A 3 32.54 -1.65 -20.24
CA ASP A 3 32.01 -1.02 -19.01
C ASP A 3 31.00 -1.87 -18.22
N ARG A 4 30.75 -3.13 -18.61
CA ARG A 4 29.77 -3.97 -17.89
C ARG A 4 30.28 -4.46 -16.52
N ASP A 5 31.60 -4.42 -16.30
CA ASP A 5 32.26 -4.81 -15.04
C ASP A 5 33.08 -3.68 -14.39
N GLY A 6 32.90 -2.41 -14.82
CA GLY A 6 33.76 -1.31 -14.38
C GLY A 6 33.04 0.01 -14.13
N PHE A 7 32.99 0.43 -12.86
CA PHE A 7 32.95 1.82 -12.36
C PHE A 7 32.34 2.89 -13.28
N ASN A 8 31.14 2.68 -13.85
CA ASN A 8 30.45 3.77 -14.55
C ASN A 8 30.12 4.86 -13.50
N PRO A 9 30.67 6.08 -13.61
CA PRO A 9 30.48 7.10 -12.58
C PRO A 9 29.01 7.48 -12.39
N VAL A 10 28.20 7.44 -13.46
CA VAL A 10 26.77 7.73 -13.41
C VAL A 10 26.00 6.63 -12.67
N TYR A 11 26.36 5.37 -12.91
CA TYR A 11 25.80 4.25 -12.15
C TYR A 11 26.22 4.33 -10.68
N MET A 12 27.51 4.56 -10.40
CA MET A 12 28.01 4.72 -9.03
C MET A 12 27.34 5.87 -8.28
N MET A 13 27.07 7.00 -8.93
CA MET A 13 26.37 8.14 -8.30
C MET A 13 24.93 7.80 -7.89
N ALA A 14 24.24 6.95 -8.66
CA ALA A 14 22.89 6.50 -8.33
C ALA A 14 22.90 5.34 -7.31
N ASP A 15 23.79 4.37 -7.48
CA ASP A 15 23.94 3.20 -6.59
C ASP A 15 24.42 3.60 -5.19
N SER A 16 25.35 4.56 -5.10
CA SER A 16 25.77 5.16 -3.83
C SER A 16 24.71 6.04 -3.16
N GLY A 17 23.60 6.36 -3.85
CA GLY A 17 22.59 7.29 -3.36
C GLY A 17 23.05 8.75 -3.24
N ALA A 18 24.27 9.09 -3.71
CA ALA A 18 24.82 10.44 -3.59
C ALA A 18 23.99 11.47 -4.36
N ARG A 19 23.68 11.17 -5.63
CA ARG A 19 22.77 11.97 -6.47
C ARG A 19 22.46 11.18 -7.74
N GLY A 20 21.21 10.86 -7.96
CA GLY A 20 20.83 10.06 -9.11
C GLY A 20 19.65 9.17 -8.77
N SER A 21 18.73 8.97 -9.71
CA SER A 21 17.73 7.92 -9.62
C SER A 21 17.78 7.05 -10.88
N LYS A 22 17.25 5.82 -10.79
CA LYS A 22 17.09 4.93 -11.94
C LYS A 22 16.35 5.64 -13.09
N GLU A 23 15.38 6.50 -12.75
CA GLU A 23 14.62 7.29 -13.72
C GLU A 23 15.50 8.35 -14.42
N GLN A 24 16.39 9.03 -13.69
CA GLN A 24 17.34 9.97 -14.31
C GLN A 24 18.32 9.26 -15.24
N ILE A 25 18.77 8.06 -14.87
CA ILE A 25 19.64 7.22 -15.73
C ILE A 25 18.90 6.81 -16.99
N ARG A 26 17.63 6.39 -16.86
CA ARG A 26 16.76 6.03 -18.00
C ARG A 26 16.66 7.18 -19.00
N GLN A 27 16.42 8.40 -18.53
CA GLN A 27 16.33 9.58 -19.41
C GLN A 27 17.67 9.96 -20.05
N LEU A 28 18.79 9.70 -19.36
CA LEU A 28 20.12 10.02 -19.87
C LEU A 28 20.57 9.11 -21.02
N GLY A 29 20.39 7.80 -20.88
CA GLY A 29 20.98 6.83 -21.81
C GLY A 29 20.04 5.78 -22.38
N GLY A 30 18.78 5.74 -21.95
CA GLY A 30 17.77 4.80 -22.45
C GLY A 30 16.75 5.50 -23.34
N MET A 31 15.72 6.07 -22.74
CA MET A 31 14.69 6.84 -23.42
C MET A 31 14.06 7.83 -22.43
N ARG A 32 13.53 8.95 -22.93
CA ARG A 32 12.84 9.92 -22.07
C ARG A 32 11.41 9.50 -21.71
N GLY A 33 10.74 8.75 -22.60
CA GLY A 33 9.45 8.11 -22.32
C GLY A 33 8.23 9.02 -22.47
N LEU A 34 7.19 8.69 -21.72
CA LEU A 34 5.87 9.30 -21.80
C LEU A 34 5.76 10.56 -20.92
N MET A 35 5.15 11.61 -21.45
CA MET A 35 5.01 12.91 -20.78
C MET A 35 3.56 13.20 -20.39
N ALA A 36 3.36 13.91 -19.28
CA ALA A 36 2.03 14.35 -18.85
C ALA A 36 1.51 15.52 -19.69
N LYS A 37 0.22 15.46 -20.06
CA LYS A 37 -0.48 16.52 -20.78
C LYS A 37 -0.93 17.62 -19.79
N PRO A 38 -0.76 18.91 -20.12
CA PRO A 38 -1.28 19.99 -19.31
C PRO A 38 -2.80 20.11 -19.50
N GLN A 39 -3.56 19.72 -18.47
CA GLN A 39 -5.02 19.92 -18.45
C GLN A 39 -5.41 21.35 -18.07
N LYS A 40 -6.57 21.81 -18.59
CA LYS A 40 -7.18 23.12 -18.29
C LYS A 40 -8.31 23.06 -17.26
N SER A 41 -8.78 21.89 -16.85
CA SER A 41 -10.00 21.75 -16.03
C SER A 41 -9.86 20.72 -14.91
N SER A 42 -10.24 21.15 -13.71
CA SER A 42 -10.20 20.39 -12.44
C SER A 42 -11.17 19.20 -12.34
N MET A 43 -11.80 18.77 -13.44
CA MET A 43 -12.98 17.88 -13.42
C MET A 43 -12.73 16.46 -13.93
N GLN A 44 -11.56 16.15 -14.51
CA GLN A 44 -11.17 14.78 -14.86
C GLN A 44 -9.88 14.43 -14.13
N GLN A 45 -9.98 13.65 -13.06
CA GLN A 45 -8.87 13.20 -12.20
C GLN A 45 -8.02 12.12 -12.88
N GLY A 46 -7.43 12.44 -14.03
CA GLY A 46 -6.44 11.62 -14.69
C GLY A 46 -5.32 12.51 -15.19
N ASN A 47 -4.08 12.21 -14.81
CA ASN A 47 -2.92 12.73 -15.52
C ASN A 47 -2.92 12.09 -16.92
N GLU A 48 -3.69 12.67 -17.85
CA GLU A 48 -3.69 12.25 -19.24
C GLU A 48 -2.25 12.28 -19.75
N VAL A 49 -1.81 11.13 -20.24
CA VAL A 49 -0.48 10.97 -20.80
C VAL A 49 -0.57 11.30 -22.29
N ILE A 50 0.44 12.00 -22.80
CA ILE A 50 0.53 12.24 -24.24
C ILE A 50 0.86 10.92 -24.93
N GLU A 51 0.00 10.51 -25.86
CA GLU A 51 0.10 9.21 -26.57
C GLU A 51 1.41 9.05 -27.35
N ASN A 52 1.99 10.16 -27.83
CA ASN A 52 3.27 10.15 -28.55
C ASN A 52 4.46 10.15 -27.56
N PRO A 53 5.20 9.03 -27.43
CA PRO A 53 6.34 8.95 -26.53
C PRO A 53 7.57 9.66 -27.10
N ILE A 54 8.46 10.10 -26.21
CA ILE A 54 9.81 10.56 -26.58
C ILE A 54 10.73 9.34 -26.54
N LEU A 55 11.06 8.82 -27.73
CA LEU A 55 11.92 7.65 -27.88
C LEU A 55 13.39 8.01 -27.62
N SER A 56 13.78 9.22 -27.99
CA SER A 56 15.17 9.68 -27.90
C SER A 56 15.60 9.90 -26.44
N SER A 57 16.86 9.59 -26.14
CA SER A 57 17.53 9.89 -24.87
C SER A 57 18.25 11.24 -24.89
N PHE A 58 18.65 11.76 -23.73
CA PHE A 58 19.46 12.99 -23.69
C PHE A 58 20.83 12.83 -24.34
N LYS A 59 21.39 11.61 -24.35
CA LYS A 59 22.64 11.32 -25.05
C LYS A 59 22.49 11.39 -26.58
N GLU A 60 21.35 10.97 -27.12
CA GLU A 60 21.04 11.01 -28.55
C GLU A 60 20.59 12.39 -29.02
N GLY A 61 19.99 13.18 -28.12
CA GLY A 61 19.43 14.48 -28.41
C GLY A 61 17.93 14.42 -28.70
N LEU A 62 17.24 15.55 -28.57
CA LEU A 62 15.80 15.66 -28.77
C LEU A 62 15.50 16.43 -30.05
N SER A 63 14.53 15.96 -30.84
CA SER A 63 13.95 16.74 -31.94
C SER A 63 13.18 17.95 -31.42
N VAL A 64 12.91 18.93 -32.29
CA VAL A 64 12.16 20.14 -31.94
C VAL A 64 10.78 19.79 -31.36
N LEU A 65 10.11 18.78 -31.92
CA LEU A 65 8.79 18.35 -31.46
C LEU A 65 8.87 17.64 -30.10
N GLU A 66 9.81 16.72 -29.91
CA GLU A 66 10.00 16.03 -28.61
C GLU A 66 10.37 17.02 -27.50
N TYR A 67 11.25 17.97 -27.79
CA TYR A 67 11.60 19.04 -26.86
C TYR A 67 10.35 19.87 -26.52
N PHE A 68 9.59 20.32 -27.52
CA PHE A 68 8.36 21.10 -27.31
C PHE A 68 7.32 20.34 -26.48
N ILE A 69 7.10 19.05 -26.73
CA ILE A 69 6.22 18.20 -25.93
C ILE A 69 6.68 18.17 -24.46
N SER A 70 7.99 18.00 -24.22
CA SER A 70 8.54 17.95 -22.86
C SER A 70 8.40 19.27 -22.08
N THR A 71 8.36 20.42 -22.78
CA THR A 71 8.23 21.74 -22.12
C THR A 71 6.88 21.94 -21.43
N HIS A 72 5.82 21.27 -21.90
CA HIS A 72 4.48 21.43 -21.33
C HIS A 72 4.41 20.88 -19.90
N GLY A 73 4.88 19.64 -19.69
CA GLY A 73 4.97 19.02 -18.38
C GLY A 73 5.92 19.79 -17.46
N ALA A 74 7.10 20.18 -17.96
CA ALA A 74 8.07 20.95 -17.18
C ALA A 74 7.54 22.31 -16.74
N ARG A 75 6.85 23.05 -17.62
CA ARG A 75 6.26 24.36 -17.29
C ARG A 75 5.15 24.23 -16.25
N LYS A 76 4.28 23.21 -16.38
CA LYS A 76 3.24 22.94 -15.38
C LYS A 76 3.87 22.61 -14.03
N GLY A 77 4.86 21.72 -13.99
CA GLY A 77 5.57 21.38 -12.76
C GLY A 77 6.22 22.59 -12.08
N LEU A 78 6.91 23.45 -12.83
CA LEU A 78 7.51 24.68 -12.29
C LEU A 78 6.45 25.69 -11.80
N ALA A 79 5.34 25.84 -12.52
CA ALA A 79 4.25 26.72 -12.09
C ALA A 79 3.56 26.20 -10.82
N ASP A 80 3.27 24.90 -10.76
CA ASP A 80 2.66 24.24 -9.60
C ASP A 80 3.60 24.33 -8.38
N THR A 81 4.90 24.14 -8.58
CA THR A 81 5.92 24.38 -7.54
C THR A 81 5.78 25.79 -6.99
N ALA A 82 5.79 26.81 -7.86
CA ALA A 82 5.75 28.20 -7.43
C ALA A 82 4.45 28.57 -6.70
N LEU A 83 3.31 28.05 -7.16
CA LEU A 83 1.99 28.37 -6.59
C LEU A 83 1.70 27.58 -5.31
N LYS A 84 1.86 26.25 -5.33
CA LYS A 84 1.48 25.38 -4.20
C LYS A 84 2.40 25.52 -2.99
N THR A 85 3.63 26.04 -3.18
CA THR A 85 4.54 26.36 -2.07
C THR A 85 3.92 27.40 -1.14
N ALA A 86 3.17 28.37 -1.68
CA ALA A 86 2.49 29.38 -0.88
C ALA A 86 1.40 28.76 0.01
N ASP A 87 0.64 27.80 -0.52
CA ASP A 87 -0.42 27.11 0.23
C ASP A 87 0.14 26.29 1.39
N ALA A 88 1.22 25.54 1.16
CA ALA A 88 1.92 24.78 2.20
C ALA A 88 2.50 25.69 3.30
N GLY A 89 3.10 26.81 2.92
CA GLY A 89 3.62 27.81 3.86
C GLY A 89 2.50 28.47 4.68
N TYR A 90 1.36 28.78 4.05
CA TYR A 90 0.19 29.32 4.73
C TYR A 90 -0.41 28.33 5.72
N LEU A 91 -0.53 27.05 5.35
CA LEU A 91 -0.96 25.99 6.26
C LEU A 91 -0.02 25.90 7.47
N THR A 92 1.30 25.94 7.25
CA THR A 92 2.29 25.89 8.33
C THR A 92 2.08 27.03 9.33
N ARG A 93 1.88 28.26 8.84
CA ARG A 93 1.58 29.41 9.71
C ARG A 93 0.32 29.16 10.55
N ARG A 94 -0.77 28.67 9.93
CA ARG A 94 -2.02 28.37 10.65
C ARG A 94 -1.84 27.28 11.70
N LEU A 95 -1.05 26.24 11.40
CA LEU A 95 -0.74 25.19 12.36
C LEU A 95 -0.03 25.78 13.59
N VAL A 96 0.99 26.62 13.38
CA VAL A 96 1.71 27.30 14.47
C VAL A 96 0.78 28.21 15.29
N ASP A 97 -0.06 29.01 14.63
CA ASP A 97 -0.99 29.92 15.32
C ASP A 97 -1.94 29.17 16.27
N VAL A 98 -2.33 27.94 15.92
CA VAL A 98 -3.22 27.09 16.76
C VAL A 98 -2.45 26.31 17.82
N SER A 99 -1.22 25.87 17.53
CA SER A 99 -0.47 24.97 18.41
C SER A 99 0.53 25.67 19.33
N GLN A 100 0.79 26.97 19.18
CA GLN A 100 1.84 27.68 19.94
C GLN A 100 1.72 27.57 21.47
N ASP A 101 0.49 27.44 21.99
CA ASP A 101 0.23 27.36 23.44
C ASP A 101 0.42 25.94 24.01
N VAL A 102 0.74 24.95 23.16
CA VAL A 102 0.95 23.57 23.56
C VAL A 102 2.41 23.37 23.98
N ILE A 103 2.65 23.46 25.30
CA ILE A 103 3.96 23.33 25.96
C ILE A 103 3.90 22.18 26.97
N ILE A 104 5.03 21.52 27.23
CA ILE A 104 5.11 20.55 28.33
C ILE A 104 5.11 21.27 29.69
N THR A 105 4.07 21.07 30.50
CA THR A 105 3.89 21.79 31.77
C THR A 105 4.10 20.93 33.01
N GLU A 106 3.82 19.63 32.92
CA GLU A 106 3.95 18.68 34.03
C GLU A 106 4.51 17.33 33.56
N ASP A 107 4.92 16.46 34.50
CA ASP A 107 5.48 15.15 34.14
C ASP A 107 4.38 14.14 33.81
N ASP A 108 3.33 14.10 34.62
CA ASP A 108 2.25 13.12 34.52
C ASP A 108 0.91 13.75 34.92
N CYS A 109 -0.09 13.67 34.03
CA CYS A 109 -1.45 14.14 34.30
C CYS A 109 -2.32 13.11 35.04
N GLY A 110 -1.84 11.87 35.22
CA GLY A 110 -2.58 10.79 35.87
C GLY A 110 -3.74 10.21 35.05
N THR A 111 -3.87 10.57 33.77
CA THR A 111 -4.93 10.03 32.91
C THR A 111 -4.83 8.51 32.80
N LEU A 112 -5.97 7.84 32.98
CA LEU A 112 -6.13 6.41 32.74
C LEU A 112 -6.63 6.12 31.31
N ARG A 113 -6.69 7.15 30.46
CA ARG A 113 -7.17 7.05 29.08
C ARG A 113 -6.00 7.02 28.12
N GLY A 114 -5.98 6.03 27.25
CA GLY A 114 -5.01 5.89 26.17
C GLY A 114 -5.67 5.69 24.81
N ILE A 115 -4.84 5.44 23.81
CA ILE A 115 -5.26 5.07 22.46
C ILE A 115 -4.62 3.73 22.13
N LYS A 116 -5.41 2.85 21.54
CA LYS A 116 -4.94 1.59 20.96
C LYS A 116 -4.13 1.87 19.70
N MET A 117 -2.87 1.47 19.71
CA MET A 117 -2.02 1.51 18.52
C MET A 117 -1.83 0.10 17.97
N SER A 118 -2.07 -0.04 16.67
CA SER A 118 -1.85 -1.25 15.88
C SER A 118 -0.95 -0.94 14.69
N ALA A 119 -0.45 -1.96 13.99
CA ALA A 119 0.23 -1.75 12.71
C ALA A 119 -0.72 -1.08 11.70
N LEU A 120 -0.22 -0.10 10.92
CA LEU A 120 -1.02 0.55 9.88
C LEU A 120 -1.03 -0.34 8.63
N LYS A 121 -2.18 -0.94 8.34
CA LYS A 121 -2.40 -1.82 7.18
C LYS A 121 -3.30 -1.11 6.15
N ASP A 122 -2.91 -1.09 4.88
CA ASP A 122 -3.75 -0.67 3.75
C ASP A 122 -4.13 -1.94 2.97
N ASN A 123 -5.33 -2.45 3.24
CA ASN A 123 -5.74 -3.81 2.91
C ASN A 123 -4.80 -4.85 3.55
N GLU A 124 -3.91 -5.43 2.75
CA GLU A 124 -2.97 -6.50 3.12
C GLU A 124 -1.53 -5.97 3.23
N ASP A 125 -1.26 -4.78 2.71
CA ASP A 125 0.06 -4.16 2.75
C ASP A 125 0.27 -3.46 4.09
N ILE A 126 1.32 -3.86 4.82
CA ILE A 126 1.73 -3.19 6.05
C ILE A 126 2.51 -1.93 5.65
N ILE A 127 1.89 -0.75 5.82
CA ILE A 127 2.54 0.54 5.55
C ILE A 127 3.53 0.88 6.66
N GLU A 128 3.08 0.82 7.92
CA GLU A 128 3.90 1.08 9.10
C GLU A 128 3.74 -0.05 10.09
N ARG A 129 4.87 -0.55 10.59
CA ARG A 129 4.90 -1.61 11.58
C ARG A 129 4.53 -1.06 12.95
N LEU A 130 4.03 -1.94 13.83
CA LEU A 130 3.71 -1.57 15.21
C LEU A 130 4.93 -1.01 15.94
N GLU A 131 6.12 -1.63 15.75
CA GLU A 131 7.38 -1.22 16.38
C GLU A 131 7.68 0.28 16.15
N ASP A 132 7.60 0.74 14.91
CA ASP A 132 7.92 2.13 14.55
C ASP A 132 6.90 3.13 15.13
N ARG A 133 5.65 2.69 15.32
CA ARG A 133 4.56 3.54 15.83
C ARG A 133 4.59 3.73 17.35
N ILE A 134 5.08 2.74 18.09
CA ILE A 134 5.08 2.75 19.56
C ILE A 134 6.39 3.29 20.17
N ILE A 135 7.49 3.31 19.42
CA ILE A 135 8.78 3.80 19.92
C ILE A 135 8.67 5.21 20.49
N GLY A 136 9.22 5.40 21.69
CA GLY A 136 9.24 6.68 22.41
C GLY A 136 7.92 7.07 23.03
N ARG A 137 6.89 6.22 23.01
CA ARG A 137 5.63 6.42 23.73
C ARG A 137 5.64 5.73 25.09
N PHE A 138 4.72 6.09 25.97
CA PHE A 138 4.52 5.43 27.26
C PHE A 138 3.36 4.43 27.19
N SER A 139 3.56 3.24 27.75
CA SER A 139 2.51 2.25 27.95
C SER A 139 1.46 2.77 28.96
N LEU A 140 0.19 2.45 28.72
CA LEU A 140 -0.87 2.72 29.69
C LEU A 140 -1.02 1.58 30.71
N HIS A 141 -0.93 0.34 30.22
CA HIS A 141 -1.07 -0.90 31.00
C HIS A 141 0.24 -1.69 30.96
N ASP A 142 0.39 -2.63 31.90
CA ASP A 142 1.48 -3.61 31.88
C ASP A 142 1.34 -4.49 30.62
N ILE A 143 2.44 -4.64 29.88
CA ILE A 143 2.51 -5.44 28.66
C ILE A 143 3.23 -6.74 29.03
N HIS A 144 2.49 -7.84 28.99
CA HIS A 144 3.00 -9.19 29.21
C HIS A 144 3.14 -9.93 27.89
N ASP A 145 4.14 -10.81 27.79
CA ASP A 145 4.21 -11.79 26.72
C ASP A 145 3.06 -12.78 26.90
N PRO A 146 2.16 -12.93 25.92
CA PRO A 146 1.04 -13.87 26.01
C PRO A 146 1.47 -15.35 26.05
N ILE A 147 2.71 -15.68 25.68
CA ILE A 147 3.21 -17.06 25.65
C ILE A 147 3.94 -17.38 26.96
N THR A 148 4.91 -16.55 27.35
CA THR A 148 5.75 -16.81 28.54
C THR A 148 5.21 -16.20 29.83
N ASP A 149 4.20 -15.32 29.74
CA ASP A 149 3.68 -14.48 30.83
C ASP A 149 4.74 -13.53 31.43
N ASP A 150 5.89 -13.36 30.76
CA ASP A 150 6.95 -12.46 31.19
C ASP A 150 6.54 -11.00 30.98
N LEU A 151 6.81 -10.17 31.98
CA LEU A 151 6.58 -8.73 31.90
C LEU A 151 7.59 -8.07 30.94
N ILE A 152 7.10 -7.55 29.82
CA ILE A 152 7.91 -6.87 28.79
C ILE A 152 8.08 -5.39 29.13
N CYS A 153 7.00 -4.74 29.54
CA CYS A 153 6.94 -3.31 29.83
C CYS A 153 5.94 -3.02 30.95
N GLU A 154 6.37 -2.33 32.00
CA GLU A 154 5.49 -1.86 33.08
C GLU A 154 4.60 -0.70 32.62
N ALA A 155 3.46 -0.50 33.27
CA ALA A 155 2.59 0.63 33.07
C ALA A 155 3.32 1.93 33.38
N ASN A 156 3.17 2.93 32.51
CA ASN A 156 3.91 4.20 32.56
C ASN A 156 5.43 4.06 32.39
N GLN A 157 5.90 2.97 31.79
CA GLN A 157 7.27 2.87 31.30
C GLN A 157 7.35 3.37 29.84
N MET A 158 8.47 4.01 29.49
CA MET A 158 8.74 4.41 28.11
C MET A 158 9.11 3.17 27.28
N ILE A 159 8.54 3.09 26.08
CA ILE A 159 8.83 2.04 25.11
C ILE A 159 10.08 2.47 24.31
N ASP A 160 11.24 1.95 24.72
CA ASP A 160 12.51 2.12 24.01
C ASP A 160 12.61 1.14 22.82
N GLU A 161 13.62 1.30 21.95
CA GLU A 161 13.82 0.43 20.78
C GLU A 161 13.98 -1.04 21.17
N GLY A 162 14.58 -1.31 22.33
CA GLY A 162 14.71 -2.67 22.87
C GLY A 162 13.37 -3.29 23.27
N VAL A 163 12.50 -2.49 23.91
CA VAL A 163 11.16 -2.92 24.32
C VAL A 163 10.26 -3.08 23.09
N ALA A 164 10.31 -2.13 22.16
CA ALA A 164 9.55 -2.20 20.91
C ALA A 164 9.91 -3.44 20.08
N LYS A 165 11.19 -3.80 20.00
CA LYS A 165 11.64 -5.04 19.34
C LYS A 165 11.11 -6.30 20.03
N LYS A 166 11.15 -6.35 21.37
CA LYS A 166 10.56 -7.47 22.12
C LYS A 166 9.06 -7.58 21.84
N ILE A 167 8.33 -6.47 21.87
CA ILE A 167 6.90 -6.45 21.52
C ILE A 167 6.69 -6.96 20.08
N ALA A 168 7.53 -6.55 19.12
CA ALA A 168 7.43 -7.00 17.73
C ALA A 168 7.78 -8.48 17.53
N GLU A 169 8.60 -9.05 18.42
CA GLU A 169 8.93 -10.47 18.50
C GLU A 169 7.86 -11.28 19.25
N THR A 170 6.84 -10.65 19.82
CA THR A 170 5.69 -11.35 20.42
C THR A 170 4.47 -11.32 19.50
N SER A 171 3.42 -12.05 19.88
CA SER A 171 2.15 -12.12 19.18
C SER A 171 1.22 -10.91 19.40
N ILE A 172 1.74 -9.84 20.01
CA ILE A 172 0.96 -8.65 20.37
C ILE A 172 0.66 -7.81 19.12
N GLU A 173 -0.62 -7.69 18.78
CA GLU A 173 -1.06 -6.91 17.61
C GLU A 173 -1.40 -5.45 17.95
N GLU A 174 -1.85 -5.19 19.18
CA GLU A 174 -2.27 -3.88 19.65
C GLU A 174 -1.65 -3.55 21.01
N VAL A 175 -1.25 -2.29 21.20
CA VAL A 175 -0.73 -1.78 22.47
C VAL A 175 -1.49 -0.51 22.87
N ASP A 176 -1.95 -0.47 24.12
CA ASP A 176 -2.50 0.74 24.72
C ASP A 176 -1.39 1.70 25.10
N ILE A 177 -1.31 2.85 24.42
CA ILE A 177 -0.34 3.90 24.71
C ILE A 177 -1.02 5.16 25.24
N ARG A 178 -0.26 5.94 26.01
CA ARG A 178 -0.65 7.31 26.37
C ARG A 178 -0.54 8.22 25.15
N SER A 179 -1.44 9.19 25.05
CA SER A 179 -1.53 10.10 23.92
C SER A 179 -1.78 11.54 24.36
N VAL A 180 -1.31 12.48 23.55
CA VAL A 180 -1.58 13.91 23.71
C VAL A 180 -3.09 14.22 23.65
N LEU A 181 -3.87 13.42 22.90
CA LEU A 181 -5.32 13.60 22.77
C LEU A 181 -6.11 13.23 24.03
N THR A 182 -5.56 12.33 24.86
CA THR A 182 -6.21 11.86 26.09
C THR A 182 -5.61 12.51 27.34
N CYS A 183 -4.78 13.54 27.16
CA CYS A 183 -4.14 14.26 28.25
C CYS A 183 -5.14 15.14 28.99
N GLU A 184 -5.11 15.09 30.33
CA GLU A 184 -6.04 15.83 31.20
C GLU A 184 -5.41 17.10 31.81
N THR A 185 -4.19 17.44 31.40
CA THR A 185 -3.49 18.66 31.82
C THR A 185 -4.30 19.91 31.43
N GLY A 186 -4.52 20.83 32.37
CA GLY A 186 -5.36 22.01 32.13
C GLY A 186 -4.80 23.04 31.13
N ARG A 187 -3.48 23.22 31.09
CA ARG A 187 -2.78 24.04 30.08
C ARG A 187 -1.52 23.32 29.63
N GLY A 188 -1.37 23.13 28.32
CA GLY A 188 -0.28 22.36 27.75
C GLY A 188 -0.52 20.85 27.84
N VAL A 189 0.56 20.08 27.90
CA VAL A 189 0.54 18.61 27.86
C VAL A 189 1.53 18.09 28.91
N CYS A 190 1.30 16.89 29.44
CA CYS A 190 2.27 16.25 30.32
C CYS A 190 3.36 15.48 29.53
N ALA A 191 4.54 15.33 30.13
CA ALA A 191 5.69 14.67 29.50
C ALA A 191 5.38 13.22 29.12
N LYS A 192 4.66 12.46 29.97
CA LYS A 192 4.29 11.05 29.69
C LYS A 192 3.30 10.87 28.54
N CYS A 193 2.35 11.80 28.35
CA CYS A 193 1.41 11.72 27.23
C CYS A 193 2.05 12.09 25.88
N TYR A 194 3.12 12.90 25.90
CA TYR A 194 3.92 13.18 24.71
C TYR A 194 4.94 12.06 24.46
N GLY A 195 5.75 11.73 25.45
CA GLY A 195 6.79 10.70 25.38
C GLY A 195 8.18 11.28 25.15
N ARG A 196 8.87 10.72 24.17
CA ARG A 196 10.26 11.01 23.83
C ARG A 196 10.37 12.21 22.89
N ASP A 197 11.34 13.08 23.15
CA ASP A 197 11.80 14.07 22.19
C ASP A 197 12.62 13.36 21.10
N LEU A 198 12.12 13.41 19.85
CA LEU A 198 12.74 12.75 18.70
C LEU A 198 14.08 13.40 18.30
N ALA A 199 14.36 14.63 18.71
CA ALA A 199 15.62 15.31 18.41
C ALA A 199 16.75 14.95 19.39
N ARG A 200 16.43 14.84 20.69
CA ARG A 200 17.40 14.53 21.74
C ARG A 200 17.46 13.04 22.09
N GLY A 201 16.40 12.30 21.79
CA GLY A 201 16.29 10.89 22.13
C GLY A 201 16.06 10.62 23.62
N THR A 202 15.66 11.62 24.41
CA THR A 202 15.32 11.50 25.83
C THR A 202 13.84 11.82 26.06
N VAL A 203 13.33 11.56 27.28
CA VAL A 203 12.00 12.05 27.69
C VAL A 203 11.95 13.57 27.49
N VAL A 204 10.82 14.07 27.00
CA VAL A 204 10.63 15.51 26.79
C VAL A 204 10.72 16.27 28.13
N GLU A 205 11.42 17.41 28.11
CA GLU A 205 11.61 18.25 29.30
C GLU A 205 10.46 19.26 29.48
N LYS A 206 10.24 19.67 30.73
CA LYS A 206 9.28 20.75 31.03
C LYS A 206 9.72 22.06 30.39
N GLY A 207 8.77 22.75 29.78
CA GLY A 207 8.99 24.00 29.06
C GLY A 207 9.24 23.85 27.56
N GLU A 208 9.36 22.62 27.04
CA GLU A 208 9.54 22.39 25.60
C GLU A 208 8.25 22.73 24.82
N ALA A 209 8.38 23.53 23.76
CA ALA A 209 7.27 24.03 22.95
C ALA A 209 6.83 23.01 21.88
N VAL A 210 6.33 21.87 22.34
CA VAL A 210 5.98 20.72 21.48
C VAL A 210 4.96 21.04 20.40
N GLY A 211 4.07 22.02 20.60
CA GLY A 211 3.12 22.44 19.58
C GLY A 211 3.78 23.12 18.38
N VAL A 212 4.76 23.99 18.62
CA VAL A 212 5.52 24.66 17.54
C VAL A 212 6.35 23.62 16.78
N ILE A 213 7.00 22.71 17.52
CA ILE A 213 7.78 21.61 16.93
C ILE A 213 6.88 20.75 16.04
N ALA A 214 5.71 20.32 16.52
CA ALA A 214 4.78 19.51 15.75
C ALA A 214 4.28 20.21 14.48
N ALA A 215 3.96 21.51 14.56
CA ALA A 215 3.55 22.30 13.40
C ALA A 215 4.66 22.39 12.34
N GLN A 216 5.92 22.56 12.77
CA GLN A 216 7.07 22.58 11.87
C GLN A 216 7.36 21.20 11.25
N SER A 217 7.24 20.13 12.04
CA SER A 217 7.42 18.74 11.57
C SER A 217 6.39 18.32 10.53
N ILE A 218 5.25 19.01 10.44
CA ILE A 218 4.26 18.81 9.36
C ILE A 218 4.52 19.79 8.21
N GLY A 219 4.75 21.06 8.54
CA GLY A 219 4.82 22.15 7.56
C GLY A 219 6.07 22.16 6.68
N GLU A 220 7.25 21.92 7.26
CA GLU A 220 8.50 21.88 6.49
C GLU A 220 8.52 20.72 5.50
N PRO A 221 8.20 19.47 5.89
CA PRO A 221 8.13 18.38 4.93
C PRO A 221 7.03 18.58 3.88
N GLY A 222 5.87 19.14 4.25
CA GLY A 222 4.80 19.45 3.29
C GLY A 222 5.23 20.45 2.21
N THR A 223 5.96 21.49 2.61
CA THR A 223 6.54 22.47 1.68
C THR A 223 7.66 21.85 0.86
N GLN A 224 8.52 21.04 1.47
CA GLN A 224 9.64 20.37 0.81
C GLN A 224 9.17 19.35 -0.24
N LEU A 225 8.12 18.58 0.05
CA LEU A 225 7.52 17.63 -0.89
C LEU A 225 6.91 18.38 -2.09
N THR A 226 6.24 19.50 -1.83
CA THR A 226 5.74 20.38 -2.90
C THR A 226 6.88 20.89 -3.78
N LEU A 227 8.02 21.24 -3.18
CA LEU A 227 9.20 21.64 -3.94
C LEU A 227 9.88 20.48 -4.67
N ARG A 228 9.94 19.26 -4.14
CA ARG A 228 10.71 18.16 -4.76
C ARG A 228 9.94 17.43 -5.86
N THR A 229 8.64 17.23 -5.71
CA THR A 229 7.88 16.30 -6.58
C THR A 229 7.57 16.88 -7.97
N PHE A 230 7.29 18.18 -8.07
CA PHE A 230 6.85 18.76 -9.35
C PHE A 230 7.96 19.05 -10.37
N HIS A 231 9.24 19.10 -9.95
CA HIS A 231 10.36 19.29 -10.88
C HIS A 231 10.71 18.01 -11.65
N VAL A 232 10.28 16.85 -11.15
CA VAL A 232 10.45 15.54 -11.80
C VAL A 232 9.24 15.21 -12.70
N GLY A 233 8.24 16.11 -12.77
CA GLY A 233 6.92 15.97 -13.42
C GLY A 233 6.89 15.74 -14.94
N GLY A 234 7.97 15.23 -15.53
CA GLY A 234 7.99 14.72 -16.90
C GLY A 234 7.65 13.23 -17.01
N THR A 235 7.98 12.39 -16.01
CA THR A 235 8.00 10.93 -16.19
C THR A 235 7.16 10.17 -15.17
N ALA A 236 6.24 9.32 -15.65
CA ALA A 236 5.44 8.43 -14.81
C ALA A 236 6.25 7.19 -14.38
N SER A 237 6.17 6.81 -13.10
CA SER A 237 6.78 5.58 -12.57
C SER A 237 5.85 4.88 -11.57
N ARG A 238 6.07 3.57 -11.37
CA ARG A 238 5.23 2.66 -10.58
C ARG A 238 6.04 2.14 -9.38
N LEU A 239 5.41 2.03 -8.21
CA LEU A 239 5.97 1.38 -7.01
C LEU A 239 5.70 -0.13 -7.07
N GLU A 240 6.63 -0.94 -6.55
CA GLU A 240 6.45 -2.38 -6.38
C GLU A 240 5.62 -2.65 -5.12
N ALA A 241 4.64 -3.55 -5.23
CA ALA A 241 3.79 -3.99 -4.12
C ALA A 241 4.35 -5.31 -3.55
N ASP A 242 4.22 -5.50 -2.24
CA ASP A 242 4.56 -6.77 -1.59
C ASP A 242 3.53 -7.84 -1.98
N SER A 243 3.97 -9.09 -2.15
CA SER A 243 3.14 -10.16 -2.75
C SER A 243 3.25 -11.50 -2.04
N GLN A 244 3.75 -11.50 -0.80
CA GLN A 244 4.00 -12.72 -0.04
C GLN A 244 3.83 -12.51 1.47
N HIS A 245 3.40 -13.56 2.17
CA HIS A 245 3.48 -13.64 3.63
C HIS A 245 4.62 -14.55 4.08
N LYS A 246 5.37 -14.11 5.09
CA LYS A 246 6.44 -14.88 5.74
C LYS A 246 6.16 -15.01 7.23
N THR A 247 6.40 -16.20 7.77
CA THR A 247 6.23 -16.44 9.21
C THR A 247 7.31 -15.73 10.03
N LYS A 248 6.91 -15.16 11.17
CA LYS A 248 7.83 -14.61 12.18
C LYS A 248 8.26 -15.63 13.23
N PHE A 249 7.54 -16.74 13.34
CA PHE A 249 7.69 -17.74 14.40
C PHE A 249 7.83 -19.13 13.82
N ASP A 250 8.53 -19.99 14.54
CA ASP A 250 8.39 -21.43 14.38
C ASP A 250 7.08 -21.89 15.02
N GLY A 251 6.43 -22.86 14.39
CA GLY A 251 5.18 -23.40 14.90
C GLY A 251 4.46 -24.25 13.88
N LYS A 252 3.34 -24.80 14.31
CA LYS A 252 2.45 -25.61 13.49
C LYS A 252 1.43 -24.70 12.78
N VAL A 253 1.20 -24.94 11.51
CA VAL A 253 0.21 -24.20 10.71
C VAL A 253 -1.19 -24.79 10.99
N GLU A 254 -2.15 -23.92 11.31
CA GLU A 254 -3.56 -24.26 11.45
C GLU A 254 -4.40 -23.34 10.55
N PHE A 255 -5.29 -23.94 9.78
CA PHE A 255 -6.16 -23.21 8.87
C PHE A 255 -7.53 -22.99 9.51
N GLU A 256 -8.01 -21.75 9.51
CA GLU A 256 -9.38 -21.41 9.87
C GLU A 256 -10.09 -20.89 8.63
N ASN A 257 -11.16 -21.58 8.22
CA ASN A 257 -11.95 -21.23 7.03
C ASN A 257 -11.16 -21.16 5.72
N VAL A 258 -9.96 -21.76 5.65
CA VAL A 258 -9.18 -21.86 4.41
C VAL A 258 -9.62 -23.09 3.63
N ARG A 259 -10.07 -22.89 2.39
CA ARG A 259 -10.32 -24.00 1.47
C ARG A 259 -9.26 -23.97 0.38
N VAL A 260 -8.37 -24.96 0.42
CA VAL A 260 -7.29 -25.14 -0.57
C VAL A 260 -7.73 -26.19 -1.60
N VAL A 261 -7.43 -25.94 -2.87
CA VAL A 261 -7.60 -26.90 -3.95
C VAL A 261 -6.27 -27.02 -4.69
N ALA A 262 -5.79 -28.25 -4.87
CA ALA A 262 -4.64 -28.54 -5.70
C ALA A 262 -5.05 -28.43 -7.18
N TYR A 263 -4.34 -27.59 -7.92
CA TYR A 263 -4.48 -27.40 -9.35
C TYR A 263 -3.15 -27.73 -10.02
N ASP A 264 -3.18 -28.66 -10.97
CA ASP A 264 -2.01 -29.03 -11.77
C ASP A 264 -2.06 -28.27 -13.10
N ASP A 265 -1.07 -27.41 -13.31
CA ASP A 265 -0.85 -26.64 -14.55
C ASP A 265 -0.27 -27.53 -15.67
N GLY A 266 0.38 -28.64 -15.32
CA GLY A 266 1.17 -29.50 -16.20
C GLY A 266 2.68 -29.35 -15.99
N GLU A 267 3.14 -28.28 -15.35
CA GLU A 267 4.53 -28.09 -14.91
C GLU A 267 4.71 -28.33 -13.40
N GLU A 268 3.86 -27.74 -12.55
CA GLU A 268 3.87 -27.89 -11.08
C GLU A 268 2.44 -27.99 -10.50
N GLU A 269 2.30 -28.68 -9.37
CA GLU A 269 1.06 -28.68 -8.58
C GLU A 269 1.00 -27.43 -7.70
N HIS A 270 -0.02 -26.60 -7.91
CA HIS A 270 -0.25 -25.37 -7.17
C HIS A 270 -1.42 -25.53 -6.19
N ASN A 271 -1.20 -25.17 -4.92
CA ASN A 271 -2.24 -25.20 -3.89
C ASN A 271 -2.92 -23.83 -3.79
N ILE A 272 -4.13 -23.70 -4.34
CA ILE A 272 -4.82 -22.41 -4.50
C ILE A 272 -5.93 -22.24 -3.47
N VAL A 273 -6.01 -21.06 -2.86
CA VAL A 273 -7.04 -20.71 -1.86
C VAL A 273 -8.30 -20.18 -2.53
N LEU A 274 -9.43 -20.84 -2.26
CA LEU A 274 -10.76 -20.43 -2.78
C LEU A 274 -11.66 -19.77 -1.73
N SER A 275 -11.20 -19.64 -0.49
CA SER A 275 -11.91 -18.96 0.59
C SER A 275 -11.66 -17.45 0.57
N ARG A 276 -12.70 -16.65 0.83
CA ARG A 276 -12.61 -15.17 0.92
C ARG A 276 -12.32 -14.64 2.32
N ALA A 277 -12.46 -15.47 3.34
CA ALA A 277 -12.26 -15.12 4.75
C ALA A 277 -11.41 -16.22 5.43
N GLY A 278 -10.35 -16.65 4.75
CA GLY A 278 -9.44 -17.66 5.26
C GLY A 278 -8.39 -17.02 6.16
N GLU A 279 -8.21 -17.55 7.35
CA GLU A 279 -7.13 -17.16 8.25
C GLU A 279 -6.15 -18.32 8.40
N LEU A 280 -4.86 -18.00 8.31
CA LEU A 280 -3.76 -18.92 8.61
C LEU A 280 -3.20 -18.54 9.97
N LYS A 281 -3.32 -19.47 10.91
CA LYS A 281 -2.79 -19.33 12.26
C LYS A 281 -1.51 -20.15 12.41
N ILE A 282 -0.57 -19.62 13.17
CA ILE A 282 0.60 -20.36 13.61
C ILE A 282 0.42 -20.64 15.09
N VAL A 283 0.41 -21.91 15.45
CA VAL A 283 0.19 -22.40 16.82
C VAL A 283 1.46 -23.04 17.36
N ASN A 284 1.72 -22.81 18.64
CA ASN A 284 2.77 -23.50 19.39
C ASN A 284 2.39 -24.97 19.69
N ASP A 285 3.36 -25.76 20.15
CA ASP A 285 3.15 -27.14 20.62
C ASP A 285 2.09 -27.27 21.73
N GLU A 286 1.83 -26.18 22.46
CA GLU A 286 0.81 -26.08 23.52
C GLU A 286 -0.60 -25.68 23.01
N GLY A 287 -0.76 -25.45 21.71
CA GLY A 287 -2.04 -25.09 21.08
C GLY A 287 -2.43 -23.61 21.21
N GLN A 288 -1.52 -22.75 21.66
CA GLN A 288 -1.72 -21.30 21.70
C GLN A 288 -1.41 -20.67 20.34
N VAL A 289 -2.28 -19.75 19.88
CA VAL A 289 -2.10 -19.03 18.62
C VAL A 289 -1.06 -17.92 18.79
N LEU A 290 0.04 -18.01 18.03
CA LEU A 290 1.11 -17.03 17.98
C LEU A 290 0.80 -15.88 17.03
N ILE A 291 0.25 -16.14 15.86
CA ILE A 291 -0.01 -15.09 14.89
C ILE A 291 -1.08 -15.57 13.92
N SER A 292 -1.96 -14.66 13.52
CA SER A 292 -2.93 -14.90 12.46
C SER A 292 -2.57 -14.05 11.24
N TYR A 293 -2.57 -14.67 10.08
CA TYR A 293 -2.44 -14.02 8.78
C TYR A 293 -3.75 -14.17 8.03
N ASN A 294 -4.29 -13.07 7.51
CA ASN A 294 -5.41 -13.15 6.59
C ASN A 294 -4.88 -13.63 5.24
N VAL A 295 -5.45 -14.72 4.70
CA VAL A 295 -5.00 -15.30 3.43
C VAL A 295 -5.91 -14.80 2.31
N PRO A 296 -5.37 -14.02 1.34
CA PRO A 296 -6.16 -13.48 0.25
C PRO A 296 -6.76 -14.60 -0.61
N TYR A 297 -7.97 -14.40 -1.12
CA TYR A 297 -8.56 -15.26 -2.14
C TYR A 297 -7.63 -15.33 -3.36
N GLY A 298 -7.38 -16.54 -3.85
CA GLY A 298 -6.51 -16.76 -5.00
C GLY A 298 -5.03 -16.80 -4.68
N SER A 299 -4.66 -16.79 -3.40
CA SER A 299 -3.28 -16.98 -3.00
C SER A 299 -2.84 -18.43 -3.22
N GLU A 300 -1.60 -18.59 -3.64
CA GLU A 300 -0.89 -19.85 -3.71
C GLU A 300 -0.28 -20.15 -2.33
N MET A 301 -0.63 -21.30 -1.76
CA MET A 301 -0.16 -21.79 -0.47
C MET A 301 1.09 -22.63 -0.67
N MET A 302 2.13 -22.30 0.10
CA MET A 302 3.40 -23.05 0.11
C MET A 302 3.47 -24.08 1.25
N VAL A 303 2.43 -24.13 2.10
CA VAL A 303 2.39 -24.92 3.33
C VAL A 303 1.05 -25.64 3.44
N GLU A 304 1.04 -26.83 4.04
CA GLU A 304 -0.16 -27.63 4.28
C GLU A 304 -0.69 -27.48 5.71
N GLU A 305 -1.94 -27.91 5.93
CA GLU A 305 -2.54 -27.88 7.26
C GLU A 305 -1.81 -28.85 8.19
N GLY A 306 -1.26 -28.32 9.28
CA GLY A 306 -0.53 -29.08 10.29
C GLY A 306 0.98 -29.18 10.06
N ASP A 307 1.52 -28.50 9.03
CA ASP A 307 2.95 -28.43 8.80
C ASP A 307 3.69 -27.65 9.89
N MET A 308 4.91 -28.09 10.22
CA MET A 308 5.83 -27.36 11.09
C MET A 308 6.70 -26.43 10.24
N VAL A 309 6.51 -25.13 10.38
CA VAL A 309 7.24 -24.12 9.60
C VAL A 309 8.32 -23.46 10.46
N PRO A 310 9.56 -23.28 9.94
CA PRO A 310 10.59 -22.51 10.63
C PRO A 310 10.38 -21.01 10.45
N LYS A 311 10.90 -20.20 11.37
CA LYS A 311 10.93 -18.73 11.28
C LYS A 311 11.47 -18.27 9.92
N GLY A 312 10.72 -17.39 9.24
CA GLY A 312 11.07 -16.83 7.93
C GLY A 312 10.59 -17.65 6.72
N ALA A 313 9.95 -18.81 6.94
CA ALA A 313 9.34 -19.58 5.85
C ALA A 313 8.23 -18.77 5.15
N GLN A 314 8.12 -18.96 3.84
CA GLN A 314 7.07 -18.36 3.04
C GLN A 314 5.79 -19.18 3.19
N LEU A 315 4.69 -18.52 3.55
CA LEU A 315 3.40 -19.15 3.85
C LEU A 315 2.52 -19.16 2.60
N CYS A 316 2.35 -17.99 1.99
CA CYS A 316 1.56 -17.83 0.78
C CYS A 316 2.13 -16.73 -0.12
N LYS A 317 1.74 -16.78 -1.39
CA LYS A 317 2.10 -15.83 -2.44
C LYS A 317 0.87 -15.50 -3.28
N TRP A 318 0.77 -14.28 -3.79
CA TRP A 318 -0.28 -13.90 -4.74
C TRP A 318 0.26 -13.01 -5.86
N ASP A 319 -0.55 -12.79 -6.90
CA ASP A 319 -0.24 -11.83 -7.95
C ASP A 319 -0.55 -10.39 -7.45
N PRO A 320 0.44 -9.50 -7.34
CA PRO A 320 0.22 -8.12 -6.89
C PRO A 320 -0.51 -7.26 -7.94
N TYR A 321 -0.48 -7.66 -9.21
CA TYR A 321 -1.00 -6.86 -10.32
C TYR A 321 -2.41 -7.25 -10.75
N ASN A 322 -2.82 -8.49 -10.48
CA ASN A 322 -4.12 -9.00 -10.90
C ASN A 322 -4.87 -9.63 -9.73
N ALA A 323 -6.14 -9.26 -9.56
CA ALA A 323 -7.06 -10.07 -8.79
C ALA A 323 -7.59 -11.18 -9.70
N LEU A 324 -7.19 -12.42 -9.42
CA LEU A 324 -7.56 -13.60 -10.20
C LEU A 324 -8.89 -14.15 -9.69
N ILE A 325 -9.77 -14.56 -10.62
CA ILE A 325 -11.00 -15.30 -10.32
C ILE A 325 -10.76 -16.75 -10.73
N PHE A 326 -11.04 -17.69 -9.83
CA PHE A 326 -10.80 -19.12 -10.03
C PHE A 326 -12.11 -19.90 -10.14
N SER A 327 -12.06 -21.05 -10.82
CA SER A 327 -13.15 -22.02 -10.79
C SER A 327 -13.18 -22.77 -9.45
N GLU A 328 -14.34 -22.84 -8.80
CA GLU A 328 -14.50 -23.60 -7.56
C GLU A 328 -14.73 -25.10 -7.75
N ILE A 329 -15.11 -25.50 -8.97
CA ILE A 329 -15.53 -26.86 -9.32
C ILE A 329 -15.02 -27.24 -10.71
N ASP A 330 -14.86 -28.54 -10.95
CA ASP A 330 -14.64 -29.05 -12.29
C ASP A 330 -15.94 -28.99 -13.09
N GLY A 331 -15.88 -28.49 -14.32
CA GLY A 331 -17.09 -28.36 -15.12
C GLY A 331 -16.88 -27.70 -16.48
N VAL A 332 -18.00 -27.43 -17.14
CA VAL A 332 -18.03 -26.69 -18.40
C VAL A 332 -18.48 -25.26 -18.12
N VAL A 333 -17.75 -24.28 -18.66
CA VAL A 333 -18.08 -22.85 -18.52
C VAL A 333 -19.17 -22.47 -19.51
N GLU A 334 -20.17 -21.75 -19.03
CA GLU A 334 -21.22 -21.14 -19.83
C GLU A 334 -21.32 -19.63 -19.54
N TYR A 335 -21.42 -18.84 -20.60
CA TYR A 335 -21.60 -17.40 -20.49
C TYR A 335 -23.06 -17.04 -20.22
N LYS A 336 -23.28 -16.21 -19.19
CA LYS A 336 -24.56 -15.60 -18.88
C LYS A 336 -24.41 -14.09 -18.93
N ASP A 337 -25.24 -13.44 -19.76
CA ASP A 337 -25.25 -12.00 -19.98
C ASP A 337 -23.91 -11.38 -20.48
N ILE A 338 -23.03 -12.20 -21.06
CA ILE A 338 -21.81 -11.76 -21.77
C ILE A 338 -22.14 -11.73 -23.27
N ILE A 339 -22.35 -10.52 -23.80
CA ILE A 339 -22.82 -10.24 -25.16
C ILE A 339 -21.86 -9.27 -25.80
N ASP A 340 -21.28 -9.68 -26.93
CA ASP A 340 -20.31 -8.88 -27.67
C ASP A 340 -20.90 -7.57 -28.17
N GLY A 341 -20.21 -6.46 -27.86
CA GLY A 341 -20.61 -5.10 -28.17
C GLY A 341 -21.62 -4.47 -27.20
N VAL A 342 -22.11 -5.22 -26.20
CA VAL A 342 -23.04 -4.71 -25.18
C VAL A 342 -22.44 -4.78 -23.78
N THR A 343 -22.01 -5.98 -23.36
CA THR A 343 -21.41 -6.24 -22.04
C THR A 343 -19.97 -6.74 -22.13
N SER A 344 -19.51 -7.16 -23.31
CA SER A 344 -18.11 -7.49 -23.58
C SER A 344 -17.60 -6.82 -24.85
N THR A 345 -16.31 -6.50 -24.86
CA THR A 345 -15.58 -6.06 -26.05
C THR A 345 -14.34 -6.93 -26.21
N ASP A 346 -14.03 -7.34 -27.45
CA ASP A 346 -12.77 -8.02 -27.73
C ASP A 346 -11.65 -6.98 -27.77
N ASP A 347 -10.77 -7.03 -26.77
CA ASP A 347 -9.53 -6.28 -26.78
C ASP A 347 -8.43 -7.14 -27.41
N THR A 348 -7.58 -6.53 -28.21
CA THR A 348 -6.45 -7.24 -28.83
C THR A 348 -5.18 -6.69 -28.23
N ASP A 349 -4.44 -7.54 -27.51
CA ASP A 349 -3.16 -7.15 -26.97
C ASP A 349 -2.21 -6.80 -28.14
N ALA A 350 -1.82 -5.53 -28.18
CA ALA A 350 -0.99 -4.96 -29.24
C ALA A 350 0.42 -5.58 -29.31
N GLN A 351 0.89 -6.25 -28.25
CA GLN A 351 2.21 -6.90 -28.21
C GLN A 351 2.17 -8.36 -28.65
N THR A 352 1.19 -9.13 -28.18
CA THR A 352 1.13 -10.57 -28.41
C THR A 352 0.18 -10.96 -29.56
N GLY A 353 -0.73 -10.06 -29.93
CA GLY A 353 -1.79 -10.34 -30.91
C GLY A 353 -2.87 -11.29 -30.40
N HIS A 354 -2.82 -11.68 -29.12
CA HIS A 354 -3.89 -12.44 -28.49
C HIS A 354 -5.12 -11.55 -28.28
N ARG A 355 -6.29 -12.11 -28.58
CA ARG A 355 -7.58 -11.48 -28.32
C ARG A 355 -8.04 -11.91 -26.94
N GLU A 356 -8.28 -10.94 -26.07
CA GLU A 356 -8.88 -11.16 -24.76
C GLU A 356 -10.25 -10.49 -24.73
N LYS A 357 -11.22 -11.14 -24.12
CA LYS A 357 -12.56 -10.59 -23.98
C LYS A 357 -12.63 -9.77 -22.69
N VAL A 358 -12.87 -8.47 -22.80
CA VAL A 358 -12.92 -7.54 -21.66
C VAL A 358 -14.36 -7.15 -21.38
N ILE A 359 -14.78 -7.23 -20.12
CA ILE A 359 -16.12 -6.83 -19.69
C ILE A 359 -16.22 -5.31 -19.64
N THR A 360 -17.22 -4.76 -20.35
CA THR A 360 -17.49 -3.32 -20.46
C THR A 360 -18.79 -2.96 -19.77
N ASP A 361 -18.88 -1.74 -19.23
CA ASP A 361 -20.10 -1.23 -18.60
C ASP A 361 -21.26 -1.16 -19.61
N SER A 362 -22.43 -1.67 -19.21
CA SER A 362 -23.64 -1.71 -20.03
C SER A 362 -24.61 -0.61 -19.63
N LYS A 363 -25.28 0.00 -20.62
CA LYS A 363 -26.36 0.98 -20.36
C LYS A 363 -27.57 0.33 -19.69
N ASP A 364 -27.78 -0.96 -19.93
CA ASP A 364 -28.87 -1.74 -19.36
C ASP A 364 -28.40 -2.43 -18.07
N ARG A 365 -28.78 -1.86 -16.93
CA ARG A 365 -28.44 -2.34 -15.58
C ARG A 365 -29.03 -3.72 -15.21
N SER A 366 -29.86 -4.30 -16.07
CA SER A 366 -30.45 -5.62 -15.88
C SER A 366 -29.51 -6.76 -16.30
N LEU A 367 -28.50 -6.47 -17.12
CA LEU A 367 -27.54 -7.47 -17.59
C LEU A 367 -26.34 -7.48 -16.63
N VAL A 368 -26.11 -8.61 -15.97
CA VAL A 368 -24.98 -8.79 -15.04
C VAL A 368 -24.07 -9.88 -15.60
N PRO A 369 -22.94 -9.51 -16.24
CA PRO A 369 -22.00 -10.46 -16.82
C PRO A 369 -21.56 -11.50 -15.79
N THR A 370 -21.82 -12.77 -16.08
CA THR A 370 -21.62 -13.87 -15.13
C THR A 370 -21.06 -15.10 -15.85
N LEU A 371 -20.00 -15.68 -15.28
CA LEU A 371 -19.51 -17.00 -15.70
C LEU A 371 -20.21 -18.08 -14.88
N VAL A 372 -20.80 -19.05 -15.57
CA VAL A 372 -21.53 -20.15 -14.96
C VAL A 372 -20.75 -21.44 -15.18
N VAL A 373 -20.23 -22.06 -14.12
CA VAL A 373 -19.56 -23.36 -14.22
C VAL A 373 -20.55 -24.46 -13.88
N LYS A 374 -20.77 -25.39 -14.83
CA LYS A 374 -21.67 -26.55 -14.67
C LYS A 374 -20.87 -27.82 -14.39
N GLY A 375 -20.99 -28.34 -13.17
CA GLY A 375 -20.35 -29.59 -12.76
C GLY A 375 -21.19 -30.86 -13.01
N ALA A 376 -20.59 -32.03 -12.85
CA ALA A 376 -21.16 -33.35 -13.15
C ALA A 376 -22.36 -33.80 -12.28
N LYS A 377 -22.88 -32.96 -11.37
CA LYS A 377 -23.96 -33.28 -10.41
C LYS A 377 -25.00 -32.16 -10.23
N ASP A 378 -25.32 -31.42 -11.30
CA ASP A 378 -26.27 -30.28 -11.25
C ASP A 378 -25.83 -29.15 -10.29
N VAL A 379 -24.57 -29.16 -9.86
CA VAL A 379 -23.97 -28.08 -9.08
C VAL A 379 -23.57 -26.99 -10.06
N ILE A 380 -24.23 -25.84 -9.93
CA ILE A 380 -23.98 -24.65 -10.73
C ILE A 380 -23.32 -23.61 -9.84
N ARG A 381 -22.15 -23.11 -10.25
CA ARG A 381 -21.48 -21.98 -9.60
C ARG A 381 -21.48 -20.78 -10.53
N GLU A 382 -22.01 -19.67 -10.02
CA GLU A 382 -22.08 -18.40 -10.74
C GLU A 382 -21.03 -17.43 -10.17
N SER A 383 -20.16 -16.91 -11.04
CA SER A 383 -19.15 -15.90 -10.71
C SER A 383 -19.45 -14.62 -11.50
N THR A 384 -19.93 -13.59 -10.81
CA THR A 384 -20.21 -12.28 -11.42
C THR A 384 -18.91 -11.55 -11.75
N LEU A 385 -18.82 -11.01 -12.97
CA LEU A 385 -17.65 -10.28 -13.44
C LEU A 385 -17.89 -8.76 -13.35
N PRO A 386 -17.04 -8.02 -12.63
CA PRO A 386 -17.09 -6.56 -12.66
C PRO A 386 -16.59 -6.00 -14.01
N VAL A 387 -16.79 -4.71 -14.22
CA VAL A 387 -16.24 -3.98 -15.37
C VAL A 387 -14.71 -4.03 -15.35
N ASP A 388 -14.09 -4.01 -16.53
CA ASP A 388 -12.63 -4.14 -16.76
C ASP A 388 -12.06 -5.52 -16.38
N THR A 389 -12.92 -6.53 -16.28
CA THR A 389 -12.47 -7.92 -16.10
C THR A 389 -12.08 -8.53 -17.45
N HIS A 390 -10.89 -9.10 -17.53
CA HIS A 390 -10.39 -9.86 -18.66
C HIS A 390 -10.77 -11.34 -18.50
N VAL A 391 -11.57 -11.87 -19.41
CA VAL A 391 -12.01 -13.27 -19.40
C VAL A 391 -10.93 -14.13 -20.06
N ALA A 392 -10.44 -15.15 -19.35
CA ALA A 392 -9.31 -15.96 -19.78
C ALA A 392 -9.71 -17.27 -20.48
N ILE A 393 -10.99 -17.64 -20.43
CA ILE A 393 -11.51 -18.95 -20.85
C ILE A 393 -12.69 -18.74 -21.80
N ASP A 394 -12.82 -19.58 -22.82
CA ASP A 394 -13.90 -19.47 -23.80
C ASP A 394 -15.19 -20.19 -23.37
N ASN A 395 -16.31 -19.79 -23.98
CA ASN A 395 -17.61 -20.40 -23.73
C ASN A 395 -17.64 -21.87 -24.19
N GLY A 396 -18.04 -22.78 -23.31
CA GLY A 396 -18.10 -24.21 -23.57
C GLY A 396 -16.79 -24.97 -23.29
N GLU A 397 -15.76 -24.29 -22.80
CA GLU A 397 -14.50 -24.92 -22.41
C GLU A 397 -14.63 -25.66 -21.06
N THR A 398 -13.88 -26.76 -20.93
CA THR A 398 -13.81 -27.55 -19.69
C THR A 398 -12.74 -26.98 -18.77
N VAL A 399 -13.09 -26.74 -17.51
CA VAL A 399 -12.21 -26.18 -16.49
C VAL A 399 -12.07 -27.10 -15.30
N SER A 400 -10.88 -27.10 -14.70
CA SER A 400 -10.61 -27.76 -13.43
C SER A 400 -10.77 -26.79 -12.26
N ALA A 401 -11.09 -27.30 -11.08
CA ALA A 401 -11.12 -26.50 -9.86
C ALA A 401 -9.72 -25.93 -9.57
N GLY A 402 -9.65 -24.63 -9.24
CA GLY A 402 -8.39 -23.90 -9.10
C GLY A 402 -7.83 -23.31 -10.40
N GLN A 403 -8.44 -23.54 -11.56
CA GLN A 403 -8.06 -22.87 -12.80
C GLN A 403 -8.52 -21.41 -12.83
N VAL A 404 -7.69 -20.50 -13.34
CA VAL A 404 -8.03 -19.07 -13.51
C VAL A 404 -9.05 -18.91 -14.63
N ILE A 405 -10.26 -18.42 -14.31
CA ILE A 405 -11.34 -18.18 -15.28
C ILE A 405 -11.38 -16.73 -15.78
N ALA A 406 -10.93 -15.78 -14.95
CA ALA A 406 -10.89 -14.37 -15.29
C ALA A 406 -9.84 -13.63 -14.46
N LYS A 407 -9.36 -12.50 -14.99
CA LYS A 407 -8.34 -11.65 -14.37
C LYS A 407 -8.86 -10.23 -14.30
N ILE A 408 -8.80 -9.62 -13.13
CA ILE A 408 -9.09 -8.21 -12.94
C ILE A 408 -7.75 -7.51 -12.73
N PRO A 409 -7.28 -6.70 -13.68
CA PRO A 409 -6.10 -5.89 -13.47
C PRO A 409 -6.35 -4.96 -12.27
N ARG A 410 -5.59 -5.15 -11.20
CA ARG A 410 -5.61 -4.17 -10.11
C ARG A 410 -5.07 -2.89 -10.69
N ALA A 411 -5.82 -1.80 -10.52
CA ALA A 411 -5.30 -0.47 -10.83
C ALA A 411 -4.01 -0.32 -10.01
N ALA A 412 -2.86 -0.44 -10.70
CA ALA A 412 -1.58 -0.36 -10.04
C ALA A 412 -1.59 0.89 -9.18
N SER A 413 -1.23 0.71 -7.90
CA SER A 413 -1.17 1.77 -6.89
C SER A 413 -0.84 3.08 -7.60
N LYS A 414 -1.87 3.92 -7.81
CA LYS A 414 -1.68 5.25 -8.41
C LYS A 414 -0.53 5.84 -7.62
N SER A 415 0.51 6.38 -8.27
CA SER A 415 1.58 7.02 -7.52
C SER A 415 0.90 8.00 -6.59
N LYS A 416 0.90 7.70 -5.29
CA LYS A 416 0.25 8.53 -4.27
C LYS A 416 1.14 9.76 -4.18
N ASP A 417 0.96 10.66 -5.15
CA ASP A 417 1.65 11.92 -5.18
C ASP A 417 1.15 12.70 -3.97
N ILE A 418 1.97 12.71 -2.93
CA ILE A 418 1.67 13.31 -1.63
C ILE A 418 1.21 14.76 -1.80
N THR A 419 1.65 15.43 -2.87
CA THR A 419 1.33 16.84 -3.15
C THR A 419 -0.07 17.07 -3.75
N ALA A 420 -0.68 16.06 -4.38
CA ALA A 420 -2.09 16.11 -4.77
C ALA A 420 -3.01 16.02 -3.55
N GLY A 421 -2.50 15.52 -2.42
CA GLY A 421 -3.21 15.35 -1.16
C GLY A 421 -3.22 16.58 -0.25
N LEU A 422 -2.38 17.61 -0.46
CA LEU A 422 -2.32 18.77 0.44
C LEU A 422 -3.66 19.51 0.62
N PRO A 423 -4.49 19.72 -0.42
CA PRO A 423 -5.83 20.26 -0.24
C PRO A 423 -6.69 19.40 0.67
N ARG A 424 -6.60 18.06 0.51
CA ARG A 424 -7.34 17.11 1.35
C ARG A 424 -6.86 17.14 2.80
N VAL A 425 -5.55 17.24 3.03
CA VAL A 425 -4.98 17.42 4.37
C VAL A 425 -5.48 18.71 5.00
N THR A 426 -5.59 19.79 4.22
CA THR A 426 -6.13 21.07 4.69
C THR A 426 -7.60 20.95 5.09
N GLU A 427 -8.42 20.26 4.30
CA GLU A 427 -9.83 19.98 4.63
C GLU A 427 -9.97 19.21 5.95
N LEU A 428 -9.09 18.23 6.19
CA LEU A 428 -9.06 17.46 7.45
C LEU A 428 -8.75 18.36 8.66
N PHE A 429 -7.76 19.25 8.55
CA PHE A 429 -7.46 20.23 9.61
C PHE A 429 -8.55 21.28 9.80
N GLU A 430 -9.28 21.61 8.74
CA GLU A 430 -10.42 22.53 8.81
C GLU A 430 -11.71 21.85 9.28
N ALA A 431 -11.69 20.53 9.49
CA ALA A 431 -12.83 19.72 9.91
C ALA A 431 -14.10 19.99 9.07
N ARG A 432 -13.94 20.24 7.77
CA ARG A 432 -15.09 20.49 6.88
C ARG A 432 -15.88 19.21 6.67
N SER A 433 -17.20 19.31 6.73
CA SER A 433 -18.07 18.21 6.30
C SER A 433 -17.96 18.02 4.78
N PRO A 434 -17.88 16.77 4.29
CA PRO A 434 -17.94 16.52 2.86
C PRO A 434 -19.29 17.01 2.31
N SER A 435 -19.23 17.69 1.16
CA SER A 435 -20.40 18.26 0.48
C SER A 435 -21.43 17.19 0.09
N GLU A 436 -20.96 15.96 -0.12
CA GLU A 436 -21.76 14.76 -0.38
C GLU A 436 -21.26 13.65 0.57
N PRO A 437 -22.02 13.30 1.62
CA PRO A 437 -21.63 12.30 2.62
C PRO A 437 -21.77 10.86 2.15
#